data_AF-A0A562VBJ4-F1
#
_entry.id   AF-A0A562VBJ4-F1
#
_cell.length_a   1.000
_cell.length_b   1.000
_cell.length_c   1.000
_cell.angle_alpha   90.00
_cell.angle_beta   90.00
_cell.angle_gamma   90.00
#
_symmetry.space_group_name_H-M   'P 1'
#
loop_
_entity.id
_entity.type
_entity.pdbx_description
1 polymer ?
#
loop_
_entity_poly.entity_id
_entity_poly.type
_entity_poly.pdbx_seq_one_letter_code
_entity_poly.pdbx_strand_id
1 'polypeptide(L)'
;MVDEGRTRPLWSGRFSREAVYAGAFDNAARRRPGDAQQNSRFKDGLRHSKERQLRILHTSDWHIGATLKGQSRMPEQYEVFRELVEITRRERPDLIVVAGDLFETAAPSAAAQKLLVRTLSALRETGADVVAVAGNHDHGAAIDALRGWADAAGITLRGTIGTATDHLVTGRTAEGETWRCAALPFVSQRYAVRATELFSLTAAETGQSYTDHLRRLVAALSASFTPDSVNLVTGHLTVVGGKVGGGEREAHTVADYAVPATIFPPTTHYVALGHLHRRQKVTGGCPIHYSGGPIAVDFGEESYTPGVLIVDVTASTPAQVRHVPLTEAVPLRTLRGTLAELREADPPPNAWLRVYIKEKSRAGLREEVQELFPRALAIQIDPGMVETRSGERRTSRIGRTPRQLFGDYLEERGVADDAVTRLFDHLYDRVSTVASAEEEVA
;
A
#
# COMPACT_ATOMS: atom_id res chain seq x y z
N MET A 1 -37.70 -20.26 -53.79
CA MET A 1 -37.10 -21.60 -53.72
C MET A 1 -35.69 -21.41 -53.19
N VAL A 2 -35.49 -21.63 -51.87
CA VAL A 2 -34.56 -22.62 -51.27
C VAL A 2 -33.12 -22.42 -51.81
N ASP A 3 -32.14 -21.97 -51.02
CA ASP A 3 -31.48 -22.81 -50.02
C ASP A 3 -30.63 -22.00 -49.01
N GLU A 4 -30.60 -22.46 -47.76
CA GLU A 4 -29.92 -21.88 -46.60
C GLU A 4 -28.50 -22.45 -46.45
N GLY A 5 -27.48 -21.66 -46.79
CA GLY A 5 -26.08 -21.97 -46.50
C GLY A 5 -25.63 -21.49 -45.13
N ARG A 6 -25.87 -22.29 -44.08
CA ARG A 6 -25.25 -22.12 -42.74
C ARG A 6 -23.76 -22.49 -42.78
N THR A 7 -22.88 -21.51 -42.65
CA THR A 7 -21.49 -21.74 -42.22
C THR A 7 -21.33 -21.35 -40.75
N ARG A 8 -21.11 -22.36 -39.89
CA ARG A 8 -20.66 -22.18 -38.50
C ARG A 8 -19.13 -22.08 -38.48
N PRO A 9 -18.52 -21.14 -37.76
CA PRO A 9 -17.15 -21.32 -37.30
C PRO A 9 -17.15 -22.09 -35.97
N LEU A 10 -16.42 -23.20 -35.98
CA LEU A 10 -15.95 -23.93 -34.80
C LEU A 10 -14.96 -23.03 -34.04
N TRP A 11 -15.32 -22.57 -32.85
CA TRP A 11 -14.37 -22.11 -31.83
C TRP A 11 -14.70 -22.80 -30.51
N SER A 12 -14.14 -24.00 -30.37
CA SER A 12 -13.96 -24.67 -29.10
C SER A 12 -12.71 -24.12 -28.40
N GLY A 13 -12.87 -23.69 -27.15
CA GLY A 13 -11.79 -23.74 -26.17
C GLY A 13 -11.03 -22.45 -25.87
N ARG A 14 -11.50 -21.76 -24.82
CA ARG A 14 -10.76 -21.13 -23.69
C ARG A 14 -11.44 -19.82 -23.32
N PHE A 15 -12.41 -19.92 -22.40
CA PHE A 15 -12.89 -18.76 -21.67
C PHE A 15 -11.72 -18.15 -20.89
N SER A 16 -11.40 -16.90 -21.20
CA SER A 16 -10.35 -16.12 -20.52
C SER A 16 -10.76 -15.82 -19.08
N ARG A 17 -9.78 -15.81 -18.18
CA ARG A 17 -9.91 -15.48 -16.74
C ARG A 17 -10.49 -14.09 -16.44
N GLU A 18 -10.79 -13.27 -17.44
CA GLU A 18 -11.38 -11.93 -17.28
C GLU A 18 -12.86 -11.94 -16.85
N ALA A 19 -13.61 -13.01 -17.15
CA ALA A 19 -15.02 -13.11 -16.77
C ALA A 19 -15.23 -13.34 -15.25
N VAL A 20 -14.19 -13.78 -14.52
CA VAL A 20 -14.30 -14.14 -13.09
C VAL A 20 -14.40 -12.89 -12.20
N TYR A 21 -13.85 -11.74 -12.60
CA TYR A 21 -13.80 -10.52 -11.78
C TYR A 21 -14.86 -9.47 -12.13
N ALA A 22 -15.66 -9.69 -13.17
CA ALA A 22 -16.80 -8.83 -13.48
C ALA A 22 -17.91 -8.97 -12.40
N GLY A 23 -18.11 -10.17 -11.85
CA GLY A 23 -19.18 -10.48 -10.90
C GLY A 23 -18.97 -10.01 -9.45
N ALA A 24 -17.75 -9.61 -9.07
CA ALA A 24 -17.44 -9.25 -7.67
C ALA A 24 -18.21 -8.02 -7.16
N PHE A 25 -18.60 -7.11 -8.06
CA PHE A 25 -19.40 -5.93 -7.74
C PHE A 25 -20.84 -6.00 -8.31
N ASP A 26 -21.10 -6.84 -9.33
CA ASP A 26 -22.34 -6.82 -10.12
C ASP A 26 -23.53 -7.59 -9.51
N ASN A 27 -23.32 -8.45 -8.51
CA ASN A 27 -24.43 -9.22 -7.89
C ASN A 27 -25.28 -8.42 -6.87
N ALA A 28 -24.97 -7.14 -6.64
CA ALA A 28 -25.69 -6.28 -5.70
C ALA A 28 -26.82 -5.45 -6.36
N ALA A 29 -26.89 -5.39 -7.69
CA ALA A 29 -27.80 -4.52 -8.42
C ALA A 29 -29.05 -5.26 -8.95
N ARG A 30 -29.90 -5.79 -8.07
CA ARG A 30 -31.28 -6.23 -8.41
C ARG A 30 -32.15 -6.35 -7.15
N ARG A 31 -32.66 -5.23 -6.65
CA ARG A 31 -33.89 -5.21 -5.85
C ARG A 31 -34.83 -4.14 -6.40
N ARG A 32 -36.03 -4.57 -6.82
CA ARG A 32 -37.14 -3.69 -7.18
C ARG A 32 -37.78 -3.13 -5.90
N PRO A 33 -38.32 -1.91 -5.91
CA PRO A 33 -39.00 -1.34 -4.75
C PRO A 33 -40.43 -1.89 -4.66
N GLY A 34 -40.82 -2.38 -3.48
CA GLY A 34 -42.17 -2.83 -3.19
C GLY A 34 -42.30 -3.44 -1.80
N ASP A 35 -42.99 -2.70 -0.92
CA ASP A 35 -43.73 -3.12 0.28
C ASP A 35 -43.01 -3.84 1.42
N ALA A 36 -42.84 -3.12 2.54
CA ALA A 36 -43.29 -3.59 3.85
C ALA A 36 -43.22 -2.43 4.87
N GLN A 37 -44.38 -1.82 5.08
CA GLN A 37 -44.67 -0.96 6.23
C GLN A 37 -45.20 -1.86 7.37
N GLN A 38 -44.83 -1.50 8.60
CA GLN A 38 -45.40 -1.88 9.90
C GLN A 38 -44.79 -3.04 10.70
N ASN A 39 -44.67 -2.70 12.00
CA ASN A 39 -44.44 -3.49 13.21
C ASN A 39 -43.01 -3.93 13.55
N SER A 40 -42.33 -3.09 14.35
CA SER A 40 -42.18 -3.42 15.78
C SER A 40 -41.87 -2.16 16.61
N ARG A 41 -42.90 -1.62 17.27
CA ARG A 41 -42.74 -0.90 18.54
C ARG A 41 -42.27 -1.93 19.58
N PHE A 42 -41.64 -1.44 20.65
CA PHE A 42 -41.03 -2.17 21.78
C PHE A 42 -39.56 -2.57 21.62
N LYS A 43 -38.68 -1.58 21.81
CA LYS A 43 -37.47 -1.63 22.65
C LYS A 43 -36.87 -0.22 22.76
N ASP A 44 -37.67 0.73 23.25
CA ASP A 44 -37.18 2.02 23.73
C ASP A 44 -36.95 1.91 25.24
N GLY A 45 -35.68 1.73 25.61
CA GLY A 45 -35.23 1.70 27.00
C GLY A 45 -33.71 1.82 27.03
N LEU A 46 -33.23 3.02 27.39
CA LEU A 46 -31.81 3.45 27.45
C LEU A 46 -31.10 3.66 26.10
N ARG A 47 -31.58 4.62 25.31
CA ARG A 47 -30.67 5.41 24.47
C ARG A 47 -30.26 6.64 25.28
N HIS A 48 -29.07 6.60 25.88
CA HIS A 48 -28.40 7.83 26.29
C HIS A 48 -28.38 8.76 25.07
N SER A 49 -28.76 10.02 25.25
CA SER A 49 -28.67 11.07 24.26
C SER A 49 -27.20 11.29 23.89
N LYS A 50 -26.66 10.45 23.00
CA LYS A 50 -25.37 10.69 22.37
C LYS A 50 -25.53 11.94 21.52
N GLU A 51 -24.83 13.01 21.87
CA GLU A 51 -24.36 13.99 20.89
C GLU A 51 -23.83 13.17 19.70
N ARG A 52 -24.48 13.30 18.54
CA ARG A 52 -24.19 12.44 17.39
C ARG A 52 -22.98 13.01 16.66
N GLN A 53 -22.08 12.10 16.33
CA GLN A 53 -20.69 12.35 16.01
C GLN A 53 -20.45 12.04 14.54
N LEU A 54 -19.64 12.84 13.85
CA LEU A 54 -19.09 12.48 12.55
C LEU A 54 -18.39 11.12 12.62
N ARG A 55 -18.81 10.19 11.77
CA ARG A 55 -18.13 8.90 11.60
C ARG A 55 -17.27 8.89 10.33
N ILE A 56 -16.00 8.60 10.51
CA ILE A 56 -15.03 8.50 9.43
C ILE A 56 -14.59 7.04 9.27
N LEU A 57 -14.52 6.56 8.03
CA LEU A 57 -13.72 5.38 7.67
C LEU A 57 -12.40 5.87 7.07
N HIS A 58 -11.28 5.53 7.70
CA HIS A 58 -9.95 5.90 7.27
C HIS A 58 -9.17 4.66 6.81
N THR A 59 -8.70 4.69 5.56
CA THR A 59 -7.85 3.69 4.90
C THR A 59 -6.75 4.41 4.09
N SER A 60 -5.68 3.70 3.73
CA SER A 60 -4.56 4.25 2.95
C SER A 60 -3.76 3.11 2.32
N ASP A 61 -2.74 3.45 1.53
CA ASP A 61 -1.71 2.51 1.07
C ASP A 61 -2.29 1.29 0.35
N TRP A 62 -3.23 1.55 -0.56
CA TRP A 62 -3.95 0.53 -1.32
C TRP A 62 -3.04 -0.27 -2.25
N HIS A 63 -2.03 0.40 -2.81
CA HIS A 63 -1.02 -0.18 -3.70
C HIS A 63 -1.66 -1.07 -4.77
N ILE A 64 -2.74 -0.61 -5.41
CA ILE A 64 -3.47 -1.43 -6.39
C ILE A 64 -2.51 -1.83 -7.51
N GLY A 65 -2.46 -3.13 -7.80
CA GLY A 65 -1.51 -3.71 -8.75
C GLY A 65 -0.22 -4.22 -8.12
N ALA A 66 -0.14 -4.26 -6.78
CA ALA A 66 1.02 -4.79 -6.06
C ALA A 66 1.44 -6.18 -6.54
N THR A 67 2.76 -6.39 -6.53
CA THR A 67 3.37 -7.70 -6.72
C THR A 67 4.25 -8.03 -5.52
N LEU A 68 4.25 -9.30 -5.11
CA LEU A 68 5.12 -9.80 -4.05
C LEU A 68 6.02 -10.87 -4.65
N LYS A 69 7.32 -10.60 -4.77
CA LYS A 69 8.30 -11.53 -5.37
C LYS A 69 7.87 -12.06 -6.75
N GLY A 70 7.34 -11.17 -7.59
CA GLY A 70 6.83 -11.49 -8.94
C GLY A 70 5.41 -12.07 -8.97
N GLN A 71 4.82 -12.41 -7.83
CA GLN A 71 3.43 -12.86 -7.75
C GLN A 71 2.47 -11.68 -7.70
N SER A 72 1.52 -11.63 -8.63
CA SER A 72 0.46 -10.61 -8.61
C SER A 72 -0.46 -10.78 -7.39
N ARG A 73 -0.77 -9.65 -6.73
CA ARG A 73 -1.71 -9.57 -5.60
C ARG A 73 -3.10 -9.11 -6.02
N MET A 74 -3.33 -8.83 -7.31
CA MET A 74 -4.63 -8.36 -7.82
C MET A 74 -5.82 -9.26 -7.43
N PRO A 75 -5.75 -10.61 -7.50
CA PRO A 75 -6.87 -11.47 -7.08
C PRO A 75 -7.29 -11.25 -5.63
N GLU A 76 -6.33 -11.10 -4.72
CA GLU A 76 -6.58 -10.80 -3.31
C GLU A 76 -7.11 -9.38 -3.13
N GLN A 77 -6.54 -8.41 -3.84
CA GLN A 77 -7.01 -7.03 -3.78
C GLN A 77 -8.49 -6.91 -4.17
N TYR A 78 -8.97 -7.68 -5.15
CA TYR A 78 -10.41 -7.71 -5.48
C TYR A 78 -11.27 -8.13 -4.28
N GLU A 79 -10.92 -9.19 -3.58
CA GLU A 79 -11.69 -9.67 -2.41
C GLU A 79 -11.61 -8.69 -1.24
N VAL A 80 -10.42 -8.14 -0.99
CA VAL A 80 -10.20 -7.16 0.07
C VAL A 80 -10.98 -5.87 -0.18
N PHE A 81 -11.04 -5.37 -1.42
CA PHE A 81 -11.85 -4.18 -1.72
C PHE A 81 -13.36 -4.47 -1.74
N ARG A 82 -13.78 -5.70 -2.07
CA ARG A 82 -15.17 -6.13 -1.87
C ARG A 82 -15.53 -6.09 -0.38
N GLU A 83 -14.70 -6.68 0.47
CA GLU A 83 -14.87 -6.67 1.92
C GLU A 83 -14.86 -5.23 2.48
N LEU A 84 -13.95 -4.38 2.00
CA LEU A 84 -13.91 -2.96 2.37
C LEU A 84 -15.27 -2.28 2.14
N VAL A 85 -15.87 -2.47 0.97
CA VAL A 85 -17.19 -1.90 0.66
C VAL A 85 -18.28 -2.48 1.58
N GLU A 86 -18.21 -3.77 1.92
CA GLU A 86 -19.13 -4.40 2.87
C GLU A 86 -18.99 -3.83 4.29
N ILE A 87 -17.75 -3.61 4.75
CA ILE A 87 -17.44 -2.93 6.00
C ILE A 87 -18.05 -1.53 5.98
N THR A 88 -17.83 -0.75 4.92
CA THR A 88 -18.39 0.60 4.76
C THR A 88 -19.92 0.59 4.89
N ARG A 89 -20.61 -0.33 4.20
CA ARG A 89 -22.08 -0.45 4.30
C ARG A 89 -22.57 -0.77 5.71
N ARG A 90 -21.82 -1.57 6.47
CA ARG A 90 -22.15 -1.96 7.84
C ARG A 90 -21.89 -0.84 8.85
N GLU A 91 -20.73 -0.20 8.75
CA GLU A 91 -20.30 0.84 9.70
C GLU A 91 -20.99 2.18 9.44
N ARG A 92 -21.47 2.41 8.20
CA ARG A 92 -22.19 3.61 7.74
C ARG A 92 -21.44 4.91 8.09
N PRO A 93 -20.21 5.09 7.60
CA PRO A 93 -19.51 6.35 7.80
C PRO A 93 -20.20 7.50 7.04
N ASP A 94 -20.07 8.71 7.57
CA ASP A 94 -20.44 9.94 6.87
C ASP A 94 -19.34 10.34 5.87
N LEU A 95 -18.08 10.05 6.22
CA LEU A 95 -16.90 10.41 5.44
C LEU A 95 -15.95 9.21 5.31
N ILE A 96 -15.45 8.99 4.10
CA ILE A 96 -14.41 8.01 3.79
C ILE A 96 -13.17 8.75 3.34
N VAL A 97 -12.04 8.48 4.00
CA VAL A 97 -10.73 9.05 3.69
C VAL A 97 -9.79 7.96 3.18
N VAL A 98 -9.27 8.15 1.98
CA VAL A 98 -8.22 7.32 1.36
C VAL A 98 -6.92 8.13 1.29
N ALA A 99 -6.03 7.91 2.25
CA ALA A 99 -4.86 8.76 2.50
C ALA A 99 -3.61 8.37 1.67
N GLY A 100 -3.76 8.28 0.34
CA GLY A 100 -2.63 8.10 -0.58
C GLY A 100 -2.23 6.66 -0.88
N ASP A 101 -1.30 6.54 -1.83
CA ASP A 101 -0.81 5.32 -2.47
C ASP A 101 -1.95 4.46 -3.00
N LEU A 102 -2.72 5.04 -3.91
CA LEU A 102 -3.84 4.39 -4.59
C LEU A 102 -3.34 3.23 -5.47
N PHE A 103 -2.22 3.47 -6.16
CA PHE A 103 -1.55 2.49 -7.02
C PHE A 103 -0.17 2.13 -6.49
N GLU A 104 0.28 0.91 -6.82
CA GLU A 104 1.67 0.48 -6.54
C GLU A 104 2.70 1.26 -7.37
N THR A 105 2.33 1.73 -8.56
CA THR A 105 3.25 2.39 -9.48
C THR A 105 2.59 3.59 -10.15
N ALA A 106 3.42 4.56 -10.56
CA ALA A 106 3.00 5.74 -11.30
C ALA A 106 2.37 5.43 -12.67
N ALA A 107 2.60 4.23 -13.22
CA ALA A 107 2.03 3.77 -14.49
C ALA A 107 1.17 2.50 -14.27
N PRO A 108 -0.01 2.62 -13.64
CA PRO A 108 -0.84 1.48 -13.29
C PRO A 108 -1.46 0.81 -14.53
N SER A 109 -1.63 -0.51 -14.45
CA SER A 109 -2.32 -1.29 -15.49
C SER A 109 -3.80 -0.91 -15.62
N ALA A 110 -4.42 -1.20 -16.77
CA ALA A 110 -5.86 -0.98 -16.97
C ALA A 110 -6.73 -1.72 -15.95
N ALA A 111 -6.32 -2.92 -15.52
CA ALA A 111 -7.03 -3.68 -14.48
C ALA A 111 -6.97 -2.98 -13.12
N ALA A 112 -5.81 -2.41 -12.76
CA ALA A 112 -5.64 -1.62 -11.55
C ALA A 112 -6.50 -0.36 -11.58
N GLN A 113 -6.45 0.40 -12.69
CA GLN A 113 -7.27 1.61 -12.87
C GLN A 113 -8.78 1.29 -12.75
N LYS A 114 -9.22 0.20 -13.37
CA LYS A 114 -10.61 -0.27 -13.28
C LYS A 114 -11.01 -0.64 -11.85
N LEU A 115 -10.13 -1.27 -11.09
CA LEU A 115 -10.38 -1.61 -9.69
C LEU A 115 -10.50 -0.34 -8.84
N LEU A 116 -9.60 0.64 -8.99
CA LEU A 116 -9.68 1.93 -8.29
C LEU A 116 -11.04 2.61 -8.54
N VAL A 117 -11.39 2.81 -9.80
CA VAL A 117 -12.63 3.50 -10.22
C VAL A 117 -13.86 2.80 -9.64
N ARG A 118 -13.92 1.46 -9.74
CA ARG A 118 -15.05 0.67 -9.20
C ARG A 118 -15.15 0.76 -7.68
N THR A 119 -14.03 0.61 -6.98
CA THR A 119 -14.01 0.67 -5.52
C THR A 119 -14.45 2.04 -5.04
N LEU A 120 -13.90 3.13 -5.58
CA LEU A 120 -14.29 4.48 -5.17
C LEU A 120 -15.77 4.79 -5.48
N SER A 121 -16.29 4.37 -6.65
CA SER A 121 -17.73 4.46 -6.95
C SER A 121 -18.57 3.68 -5.94
N ALA A 122 -18.20 2.43 -5.65
CA ALA A 122 -18.95 1.59 -4.73
C ALA A 122 -18.93 2.11 -3.28
N LEU A 123 -17.82 2.75 -2.86
CA LEU A 123 -17.73 3.45 -1.57
C LEU A 123 -18.67 4.66 -1.55
N ARG A 124 -18.71 5.45 -2.62
CA ARG A 124 -19.64 6.59 -2.69
C ARG A 124 -21.11 6.14 -2.74
N GLU A 125 -21.42 5.03 -3.39
CA GLU A 125 -22.78 4.46 -3.42
C GLU A 125 -23.32 4.10 -2.03
N THR A 126 -22.49 4.01 -0.99
CA THR A 126 -22.97 3.83 0.39
C THR A 126 -23.59 5.10 0.99
N GLY A 127 -23.50 6.24 0.30
CA GLY A 127 -23.99 7.54 0.73
C GLY A 127 -22.98 8.39 1.51
N ALA A 128 -21.78 7.87 1.75
CA ALA A 128 -20.70 8.62 2.41
C ALA A 128 -20.03 9.58 1.43
N ASP A 129 -19.56 10.72 1.93
CA ASP A 129 -18.61 11.53 1.17
C ASP A 129 -17.27 10.80 1.07
N VAL A 130 -16.59 10.92 -0.07
CA VAL A 130 -15.32 10.22 -0.32
C VAL A 130 -14.25 11.24 -0.66
N VAL A 131 -13.17 11.25 0.12
CA VAL A 131 -11.98 12.07 -0.09
C VAL A 131 -10.78 11.15 -0.27
N ALA A 132 -10.16 11.19 -1.44
CA ALA A 132 -8.96 10.44 -1.77
C ALA A 132 -7.85 11.38 -2.23
N VAL A 133 -6.64 11.18 -1.71
CA VAL A 133 -5.45 11.93 -2.12
C VAL A 133 -4.44 10.97 -2.76
N ALA A 134 -3.57 11.48 -3.61
CA ALA A 134 -2.43 10.72 -4.14
C ALA A 134 -1.30 10.58 -3.12
N GLY A 135 -0.62 9.43 -3.11
CA GLY A 135 0.61 9.19 -2.36
C GLY A 135 1.87 9.35 -3.22
N ASN A 136 3.01 8.85 -2.72
CA ASN A 136 4.28 8.98 -3.43
C ASN A 136 4.48 7.95 -4.55
N HIS A 137 3.71 6.87 -4.57
CA HIS A 137 3.71 5.90 -5.68
C HIS A 137 2.84 6.35 -6.86
N ASP A 138 1.89 7.24 -6.60
CA ASP A 138 0.93 7.71 -7.60
C ASP A 138 1.54 8.78 -8.52
N HIS A 139 1.14 8.77 -9.79
CA HIS A 139 1.39 9.91 -10.68
C HIS A 139 0.32 10.98 -10.48
N GLY A 140 0.61 12.01 -9.66
CA GLY A 140 -0.36 13.04 -9.28
C GLY A 140 -1.14 13.64 -10.46
N ALA A 141 -0.49 13.98 -11.57
CA ALA A 141 -1.20 14.54 -12.73
C ALA A 141 -2.14 13.53 -13.43
N ALA A 142 -1.85 12.23 -13.40
CA ALA A 142 -2.76 11.20 -13.90
C ALA A 142 -3.95 11.00 -12.96
N ILE A 143 -3.73 11.13 -11.65
CA ILE A 143 -4.82 11.16 -10.67
C ILE A 143 -5.71 12.38 -10.91
N ASP A 144 -5.13 13.56 -11.16
CA ASP A 144 -5.91 14.77 -11.48
C ASP A 144 -6.68 14.64 -12.80
N ALA A 145 -6.17 13.90 -13.78
CA ALA A 145 -6.90 13.61 -15.02
C ALA A 145 -8.20 12.80 -14.79
N LEU A 146 -8.30 12.07 -13.67
CA LEU A 146 -9.53 11.35 -13.29
C LEU A 146 -10.55 12.23 -12.57
N ARG A 147 -10.22 13.48 -12.22
CA ARG A 147 -11.11 14.37 -11.44
C ARG A 147 -12.44 14.64 -12.14
N GLY A 148 -12.46 14.81 -13.46
CA GLY A 148 -13.71 15.05 -14.19
C GLY A 148 -14.75 13.94 -13.99
N TRP A 149 -14.30 12.68 -13.91
CA TRP A 149 -15.16 11.56 -13.53
C TRP A 149 -15.46 11.56 -12.03
N ALA A 150 -14.44 11.75 -11.20
CA ALA A 150 -14.58 11.69 -9.75
C ALA A 150 -15.59 12.73 -9.26
N ASP A 151 -15.46 13.98 -9.69
CA ASP A 151 -16.35 15.09 -9.34
C ASP A 151 -17.79 14.82 -9.84
N ALA A 152 -17.97 14.23 -11.03
CA ALA A 152 -19.29 13.83 -11.54
C ALA A 152 -19.92 12.69 -10.71
N ALA A 153 -19.10 11.80 -10.14
CA ALA A 153 -19.51 10.81 -9.15
C ALA A 153 -19.58 11.39 -7.72
N GLY A 154 -19.23 12.67 -7.55
CA GLY A 154 -19.11 13.40 -6.28
C GLY A 154 -17.93 12.98 -5.38
N ILE A 155 -17.01 12.16 -5.88
CA ILE A 155 -15.80 11.76 -5.16
C ILE A 155 -14.78 12.89 -5.25
N THR A 156 -14.28 13.35 -4.11
CA THR A 156 -13.17 14.31 -4.09
C THR A 156 -11.86 13.56 -4.28
N LEU A 157 -11.22 13.76 -5.43
CA LEU A 157 -9.90 13.20 -5.75
C LEU A 157 -8.88 14.32 -5.91
N ARG A 158 -7.72 14.22 -5.25
CA ARG A 158 -6.63 15.21 -5.33
C ARG A 158 -5.30 14.54 -5.63
N GLY A 159 -4.75 14.81 -6.81
CA GLY A 159 -3.51 14.23 -7.30
C GLY A 159 -2.29 15.11 -7.01
N THR A 160 -2.35 16.39 -7.36
CA THR A 160 -1.29 17.38 -7.11
C THR A 160 -1.77 18.49 -6.17
N ILE A 161 -0.83 19.30 -5.65
CA ILE A 161 -1.21 20.46 -4.84
C ILE A 161 -1.67 21.61 -5.76
N GLY A 162 -2.83 22.16 -5.44
CA GLY A 162 -3.44 23.31 -6.10
C GLY A 162 -3.68 24.44 -5.10
N THR A 163 -4.78 25.17 -5.24
CA THR A 163 -5.13 26.27 -4.33
C THR A 163 -5.69 25.77 -3.00
N ALA A 164 -5.65 26.60 -1.94
CA ALA A 164 -6.15 26.21 -0.62
C ALA A 164 -7.65 25.86 -0.65
N THR A 165 -8.43 26.58 -1.46
CA THR A 165 -9.86 26.33 -1.66
C THR A 165 -10.14 24.99 -2.35
N ASP A 166 -9.27 24.55 -3.27
CA ASP A 166 -9.44 23.26 -3.96
C ASP A 166 -9.20 22.07 -3.02
N HIS A 167 -8.34 22.25 -2.02
CA HIS A 167 -7.92 21.21 -1.08
C HIS A 167 -8.66 21.23 0.26
N LEU A 168 -9.52 22.23 0.50
CA LEU A 168 -10.39 22.26 1.67
C LEU A 168 -11.77 21.71 1.29
N VAL A 169 -12.02 20.45 1.64
CA VAL A 169 -13.31 19.78 1.43
C VAL A 169 -14.21 20.06 2.64
N THR A 170 -15.45 20.46 2.40
CA THR A 170 -16.43 20.70 3.46
C THR A 170 -17.67 19.86 3.19
N GLY A 171 -18.21 19.25 4.24
CA GLY A 171 -19.47 18.51 4.16
C GLY A 171 -20.28 18.65 5.43
N ARG A 172 -21.44 18.00 5.44
CA ARG A 172 -22.34 17.94 6.60
C ARG A 172 -22.82 16.52 6.80
N THR A 173 -22.87 16.08 8.04
CA THR A 173 -23.54 14.82 8.40
C THR A 173 -25.03 14.91 8.11
N ALA A 174 -25.72 13.77 8.06
CA ALA A 174 -27.18 13.75 7.88
C ALA A 174 -27.92 14.55 8.98
N GLU A 175 -27.32 14.65 10.16
CA GLU A 175 -27.82 15.42 11.30
C GLU A 175 -27.36 16.89 11.32
N GLY A 176 -26.53 17.33 10.37
CA GLY A 176 -26.16 18.73 10.18
C GLY A 176 -24.85 19.20 10.82
N GLU A 177 -24.06 18.30 11.43
CA GLU A 177 -22.72 18.64 11.93
C GLU A 177 -21.81 18.95 10.73
N THR A 178 -21.18 20.12 10.74
CA THR A 178 -20.27 20.54 9.66
C THR A 178 -18.89 19.96 9.93
N TRP A 179 -18.27 19.40 8.89
CA TRP A 179 -16.89 18.95 8.92
C TRP A 179 -16.09 19.59 7.80
N ARG A 180 -14.78 19.77 8.04
CA ARG A 180 -13.82 20.36 7.10
C ARG A 180 -12.58 19.49 7.05
N CYS A 181 -12.18 19.09 5.86
CA CYS A 181 -11.02 18.23 5.63
C CYS A 181 -10.01 18.95 4.73
N ALA A 182 -8.83 19.26 5.27
CA ALA A 182 -7.68 19.66 4.47
C ALA A 182 -7.04 18.41 3.84
N ALA A 183 -7.22 18.26 2.53
CA ALA A 183 -6.80 17.10 1.75
C ALA A 183 -5.44 17.34 1.08
N LEU A 184 -4.36 16.87 1.73
CA LEU A 184 -2.99 17.08 1.28
C LEU A 184 -2.44 15.84 0.54
N PRO A 185 -2.36 15.83 -0.80
CA PRO A 185 -1.62 14.77 -1.51
C PRO A 185 -0.13 14.81 -1.16
N PHE A 186 0.59 13.74 -1.51
CA PHE A 186 2.03 13.69 -1.32
C PHE A 186 2.73 14.87 -2.03
N VAL A 187 3.62 15.55 -1.30
CA VAL A 187 4.41 16.67 -1.82
C VAL A 187 5.89 16.29 -1.78
N SER A 188 6.50 16.09 -2.94
CA SER A 188 7.95 15.86 -3.01
C SER A 188 8.73 17.11 -2.60
N GLN A 189 9.99 16.97 -2.14
CA GLN A 189 10.84 18.12 -1.77
C GLN A 189 11.00 19.12 -2.92
N ARG A 190 11.18 18.63 -4.15
CA ARG A 190 11.31 19.48 -5.36
C ARG A 190 10.05 20.30 -5.63
N TYR A 191 8.89 19.74 -5.29
CA TYR A 191 7.60 20.36 -5.54
C TYR A 191 7.16 21.27 -4.39
N ALA A 192 7.55 20.97 -3.15
CA ALA A 192 7.31 21.84 -1.99
C ALA A 192 7.82 23.28 -2.23
N VAL A 193 9.00 23.41 -2.86
CA VAL A 193 9.60 24.70 -3.23
C VAL A 193 8.78 25.44 -4.30
N ARG A 194 8.19 24.71 -5.28
CA ARG A 194 7.34 25.33 -6.32
C ARG A 194 5.93 25.63 -5.82
N ALA A 195 5.39 24.81 -4.93
CA ALA A 195 4.08 25.02 -4.34
C ALA A 195 4.03 26.35 -3.58
N THR A 196 5.09 26.70 -2.85
CA THR A 196 5.18 28.01 -2.18
C THR A 196 5.16 29.18 -3.17
N GLU A 197 5.78 29.05 -4.33
CA GLU A 197 5.72 30.06 -5.39
C GLU A 197 4.29 30.23 -5.94
N LEU A 198 3.53 29.13 -6.09
CA LEU A 198 2.13 29.15 -6.51
C LEU A 198 1.19 29.83 -5.49
N PHE A 199 1.56 29.83 -4.21
CA PHE A 199 0.86 30.54 -3.16
C PHE A 199 1.38 31.98 -2.94
N SER A 200 2.12 32.55 -3.91
CA SER A 200 2.63 33.93 -3.91
C SER A 200 3.56 34.24 -2.72
N LEU A 201 4.45 33.31 -2.39
CA LEU A 201 5.44 33.48 -1.31
C LEU A 201 6.81 33.95 -1.89
N THR A 202 7.58 34.73 -1.12
CA THR A 202 8.70 35.56 -1.64
C THR A 202 10.00 34.79 -1.92
N ALA A 203 10.89 35.34 -2.74
CA ALA A 203 12.19 34.75 -3.10
C ALA A 203 13.22 34.63 -1.94
N ALA A 204 12.89 35.09 -0.72
CA ALA A 204 13.75 34.94 0.46
C ALA A 204 13.73 33.51 1.05
N GLU A 205 12.98 32.59 0.45
CA GLU A 205 12.67 31.27 1.01
C GLU A 205 13.56 30.11 0.49
N THR A 206 14.53 30.37 -0.38
CA THR A 206 15.39 29.38 -1.06
C THR A 206 16.32 28.55 -0.14
N GLY A 207 16.23 28.72 1.17
CA GLY A 207 16.99 27.98 2.20
C GLY A 207 16.13 27.25 3.24
N GLN A 208 14.83 27.11 3.02
CA GLN A 208 13.91 26.57 4.01
C GLN A 208 13.78 25.04 3.97
N SER A 209 13.57 24.44 5.14
CA SER A 209 13.46 22.99 5.27
C SER A 209 12.14 22.47 4.70
N TYR A 210 12.12 21.19 4.31
CA TYR A 210 10.87 20.51 3.90
C TYR A 210 9.75 20.64 4.95
N THR A 211 10.11 20.61 6.23
CA THR A 211 9.19 20.83 7.34
C THR A 211 8.54 22.21 7.30
N ASP A 212 9.30 23.26 6.98
CA ASP A 212 8.78 24.63 6.96
C ASP A 212 7.79 24.82 5.80
N HIS A 213 8.10 24.23 4.64
CA HIS A 213 7.18 24.22 3.50
C HIS A 213 5.87 23.50 3.83
N LEU A 214 5.93 22.29 4.39
CA LEU A 214 4.71 21.58 4.77
C LEU A 214 3.92 22.29 5.86
N ARG A 215 4.58 22.89 6.85
CA ARG A 215 3.91 23.67 7.89
C ARG A 215 3.10 24.83 7.29
N ARG A 216 3.70 25.59 6.36
CA ARG A 216 2.98 26.68 5.67
C ARG A 216 1.83 26.16 4.83
N LEU A 217 2.05 25.09 4.09
CA LEU A 217 1.02 24.49 3.26
C LEU A 217 -0.17 24.05 4.11
N VAL A 218 0.06 23.25 5.15
CA VAL A 218 -0.98 22.81 6.07
C VAL A 218 -1.68 24.00 6.73
N ALA A 219 -0.95 25.03 7.16
CA ALA A 219 -1.53 26.25 7.71
C ALA A 219 -2.45 26.96 6.69
N ALA A 220 -2.05 27.05 5.42
CA ALA A 220 -2.85 27.65 4.37
C ALA A 220 -4.12 26.82 4.06
N LEU A 221 -4.00 25.50 3.96
CA LEU A 221 -5.13 24.59 3.72
C LEU A 221 -6.15 24.59 4.86
N SER A 222 -5.66 24.80 6.09
CA SER A 222 -6.47 24.79 7.31
C SER A 222 -6.93 26.18 7.77
N ALA A 223 -6.62 27.25 7.03
CA ALA A 223 -6.90 28.62 7.43
C ALA A 223 -8.38 28.91 7.68
N SER A 224 -9.29 28.16 7.05
CA SER A 224 -10.75 28.28 7.22
C SER A 224 -11.35 27.25 8.18
N PHE A 225 -10.54 26.59 9.01
CA PHE A 225 -11.02 25.78 10.13
C PHE A 225 -11.74 26.67 11.14
N THR A 226 -12.88 26.19 11.65
CA THR A 226 -13.68 26.93 12.64
C THR A 226 -13.95 26.08 13.88
N PRO A 227 -14.21 26.70 15.05
CA PRO A 227 -14.48 25.96 16.29
C PRO A 227 -15.80 25.18 16.29
N ASP A 228 -16.75 25.56 15.44
CA ASP A 228 -18.07 24.94 15.29
C ASP A 228 -18.11 23.80 14.27
N SER A 229 -16.95 23.38 13.74
CA SER A 229 -16.84 22.24 12.82
C SER A 229 -15.83 21.20 13.26
N VAL A 230 -16.06 19.96 12.84
CA VAL A 230 -15.03 18.91 12.92
C VAL A 230 -13.96 19.18 11.86
N ASN A 231 -12.85 19.75 12.30
CA ASN A 231 -11.66 19.98 11.48
C ASN A 231 -10.76 18.74 11.39
N LEU A 232 -10.42 18.33 10.17
CA LEU A 232 -9.68 17.14 9.83
C LEU A 232 -8.52 17.49 8.89
N VAL A 233 -7.41 16.78 9.03
CA VAL A 233 -6.34 16.80 8.01
C VAL A 233 -6.16 15.38 7.49
N THR A 234 -6.09 15.20 6.18
CA THR A 234 -5.59 13.97 5.58
C THR A 234 -4.37 14.23 4.73
N GLY A 235 -3.45 13.28 4.70
CA GLY A 235 -2.37 13.33 3.74
C GLY A 235 -1.46 12.12 3.76
N HIS A 236 -0.47 12.17 2.89
CA HIS A 236 0.49 11.09 2.69
C HIS A 236 1.90 11.60 2.96
N LEU A 237 2.38 11.38 4.18
CA LEU A 237 3.67 11.90 4.67
C LEU A 237 4.16 11.12 5.89
N THR A 238 5.46 11.22 6.19
CA THR A 238 6.03 10.66 7.42
C THR A 238 6.05 11.69 8.53
N VAL A 239 5.54 11.31 9.70
CA VAL A 239 5.61 12.10 10.93
C VAL A 239 6.63 11.48 11.87
N VAL A 240 7.48 12.31 12.49
CA VAL A 240 8.48 11.89 13.47
C VAL A 240 7.84 11.03 14.56
N GLY A 241 8.45 9.88 14.85
CA GLY A 241 7.91 8.88 15.78
C GLY A 241 7.01 7.83 15.11
N GLY A 242 6.68 8.00 13.83
CA GLY A 242 6.12 6.93 13.00
C GLY A 242 7.11 5.79 12.83
N LYS A 243 6.62 4.56 13.00
CA LYS A 243 7.38 3.32 12.84
C LYS A 243 7.22 2.84 11.40
N VAL A 244 8.32 2.81 10.67
CA VAL A 244 8.35 2.22 9.33
C VAL A 244 8.10 0.71 9.43
N GLY A 245 7.61 0.12 8.34
CA GLY A 245 7.64 -1.32 8.08
C GLY A 245 9.05 -1.88 8.29
N GLY A 246 9.16 -3.19 8.57
CA GLY A 246 10.42 -3.88 8.36
C GLY A 246 10.58 -4.25 6.88
N GLY A 247 11.73 -4.79 6.49
CA GLY A 247 11.86 -5.52 5.22
C GLY A 247 12.45 -4.71 4.07
N GLU A 248 12.17 -5.11 2.83
CA GLU A 248 12.88 -4.58 1.66
C GLU A 248 12.43 -3.15 1.33
N ARG A 249 11.15 -2.82 1.52
CA ARG A 249 10.64 -1.45 1.34
C ARG A 249 11.19 -0.46 2.37
N GLU A 250 11.52 -0.90 3.58
CA GLU A 250 12.14 -0.04 4.61
C GLU A 250 13.50 0.50 4.15
N ALA A 251 14.33 -0.36 3.55
CA ALA A 251 15.66 0.02 3.07
C ALA A 251 15.63 1.11 1.98
N HIS A 252 14.49 1.27 1.31
CA HIS A 252 14.26 2.29 0.29
C HIS A 252 13.53 3.54 0.82
N THR A 253 13.14 3.57 2.10
CA THR A 253 12.49 4.73 2.71
C THR A 253 13.53 5.79 3.05
N VAL A 254 13.43 6.96 2.40
CA VAL A 254 14.37 8.08 2.62
C VAL A 254 13.93 8.87 3.85
N ALA A 255 14.77 8.92 4.89
CA ALA A 255 14.50 9.61 6.15
C ALA A 255 14.23 11.13 6.00
N ASP A 256 14.60 11.73 4.87
CA ASP A 256 14.57 13.17 4.60
C ASP A 256 13.15 13.77 4.45
N TYR A 257 12.09 12.94 4.54
CA TYR A 257 10.70 13.36 4.41
C TYR A 257 9.92 13.38 5.75
N ALA A 258 10.57 13.09 6.88
CA ALA A 258 9.91 13.11 8.19
C ALA A 258 9.69 14.54 8.70
N VAL A 259 8.47 14.85 9.16
CA VAL A 259 8.09 16.16 9.73
C VAL A 259 7.57 16.00 11.17
N PRO A 260 7.75 17.00 12.06
CA PRO A 260 7.20 16.93 13.41
C PRO A 260 5.67 17.05 13.39
N ALA A 261 4.98 16.42 14.34
CA ALA A 261 3.52 16.50 14.47
C ALA A 261 3.01 17.94 14.70
N THR A 262 3.90 18.87 15.09
CA THR A 262 3.59 20.29 15.30
C THR A 262 3.30 21.07 14.01
N ILE A 263 3.41 20.44 12.83
CA ILE A 263 2.92 21.06 11.59
C ILE A 263 1.39 21.11 11.53
N PHE A 264 0.68 20.25 12.28
CA PHE A 264 -0.77 20.24 12.29
C PHE A 264 -1.32 21.31 13.26
N PRO A 265 -2.32 22.10 12.84
CA PRO A 265 -2.90 23.14 13.67
C PRO A 265 -3.53 22.57 14.95
N PRO A 266 -3.49 23.31 16.07
CA PRO A 266 -4.10 22.89 17.32
C PRO A 266 -5.64 22.78 17.24
N THR A 267 -6.26 23.39 16.24
CA THR A 267 -7.70 23.31 15.95
C THR A 267 -8.12 22.02 15.23
N THR A 268 -7.18 21.12 14.94
CA THR A 268 -7.43 19.84 14.27
C THR A 268 -7.93 18.78 15.25
N HIS A 269 -9.01 18.08 14.92
CA HIS A 269 -9.60 17.05 15.78
C HIS A 269 -9.10 15.64 15.45
N TYR A 270 -8.74 15.39 14.18
CA TYR A 270 -8.18 14.12 13.73
C TYR A 270 -7.29 14.29 12.51
N VAL A 271 -6.18 13.55 12.48
CA VAL A 271 -5.28 13.49 11.32
C VAL A 271 -5.24 12.05 10.77
N ALA A 272 -5.66 11.91 9.52
CA ALA A 272 -5.74 10.66 8.76
C ALA A 272 -4.55 10.53 7.79
N LEU A 273 -3.53 9.77 8.16
CA LEU A 273 -2.31 9.60 7.36
C LEU A 273 -2.22 8.24 6.65
N GLY A 274 -1.62 8.25 5.46
CA GLY A 274 -1.00 7.07 4.83
C GLY A 274 0.51 7.23 4.72
N HIS A 275 1.16 6.36 3.96
CA HIS A 275 2.62 6.20 3.73
C HIS A 275 3.25 5.10 4.57
N LEU A 276 2.84 4.99 5.84
CA LEU A 276 3.31 3.92 6.71
C LEU A 276 2.27 2.79 6.73
N HIS A 277 2.64 1.66 6.14
CA HIS A 277 1.74 0.51 5.95
C HIS A 277 1.34 -0.19 7.27
N ARG A 278 2.00 0.16 8.37
CA ARG A 278 1.65 -0.32 9.72
C ARG A 278 0.67 0.62 10.38
N ARG A 279 -0.52 0.11 10.70
CA ARG A 279 -1.50 0.80 11.54
C ARG A 279 -0.89 1.22 12.87
N GLN A 280 -0.88 2.52 13.15
CA GLN A 280 -0.30 3.04 14.38
C GLN A 280 -0.82 4.45 14.73
N LYS A 281 -0.72 4.79 16.01
CA LYS A 281 -0.95 6.15 16.52
C LYS A 281 0.40 6.86 16.65
N VAL A 282 0.45 8.13 16.27
CA VAL A 282 1.58 9.01 16.53
C VAL A 282 1.22 10.03 17.60
N THR A 283 2.18 10.37 18.46
CA THR A 283 2.03 11.39 19.49
C THR A 283 1.97 12.78 18.85
N GLY A 284 0.99 13.59 19.23
CA GLY A 284 0.81 14.95 18.73
C GLY A 284 -0.26 15.71 19.51
N GLY A 285 -0.58 16.93 19.06
CA GLY A 285 -1.59 17.79 19.68
C GLY A 285 -3.04 17.31 19.52
N CYS A 286 -3.27 16.34 18.64
CA CYS A 286 -4.55 15.65 18.45
C CYS A 286 -4.29 14.17 18.13
N PRO A 287 -5.34 13.32 18.04
CA PRO A 287 -5.20 11.96 17.52
C PRO A 287 -4.71 11.95 16.06
N ILE A 288 -3.48 11.45 15.86
CA ILE A 288 -2.85 11.27 14.55
C ILE A 288 -2.66 9.77 14.33
N HIS A 289 -3.17 9.26 13.21
CA HIS A 289 -3.12 7.83 12.92
C HIS A 289 -2.64 7.58 11.49
N TYR A 290 -1.82 6.53 11.34
CA TYR A 290 -1.72 5.81 10.07
C TYR A 290 -2.71 4.66 10.09
N SER A 291 -3.50 4.53 9.04
CA SER A 291 -4.42 3.39 8.93
C SER A 291 -3.71 2.09 8.55
N GLY A 292 -2.61 2.20 7.79
CA GLY A 292 -1.91 1.07 7.20
C GLY A 292 -2.58 0.58 5.91
N GLY A 293 -1.94 -0.38 5.26
CA GLY A 293 -2.44 -0.95 4.00
C GLY A 293 -3.59 -1.94 4.21
N PRO A 294 -4.47 -2.12 3.20
CA PRO A 294 -5.54 -3.12 3.23
C PRO A 294 -5.00 -4.54 2.99
N ILE A 295 -3.76 -4.67 2.51
CA ILE A 295 -2.98 -5.91 2.44
C ILE A 295 -1.56 -5.67 2.91
N ALA A 296 -0.86 -6.72 3.32
CA ALA A 296 0.58 -6.66 3.51
C ALA A 296 1.31 -6.77 2.15
N VAL A 297 2.17 -5.80 1.87
CA VAL A 297 2.94 -5.68 0.61
C VAL A 297 4.41 -6.03 0.78
N ASP A 298 4.89 -6.15 2.01
CA ASP A 298 6.24 -6.62 2.36
C ASP A 298 6.20 -7.65 3.50
N PHE A 299 7.08 -8.65 3.47
CA PHE A 299 7.19 -9.66 4.55
C PHE A 299 7.54 -9.06 5.92
N GLY A 300 8.14 -7.87 5.98
CA GLY A 300 8.33 -7.14 7.24
C GLY A 300 7.04 -6.63 7.89
N GLU A 301 5.89 -6.80 7.24
CA GLU A 301 4.57 -6.43 7.76
C GLU A 301 3.79 -7.64 8.33
N GLU A 302 4.39 -8.84 8.34
CA GLU A 302 3.74 -10.11 8.72
C GLU A 302 3.08 -10.13 10.12
N SER A 303 3.58 -9.30 11.05
CA SER A 303 3.06 -9.19 12.41
C SER A 303 1.82 -8.30 12.54
N TYR A 304 1.40 -7.64 11.47
CA TYR A 304 0.29 -6.69 11.48
C TYR A 304 -0.94 -7.27 10.79
N THR A 305 -2.11 -6.96 11.35
CA THR A 305 -3.40 -7.31 10.75
C THR A 305 -3.86 -6.15 9.88
N PRO A 306 -3.99 -6.32 8.55
CA PRO A 306 -4.58 -5.32 7.67
C PRO A 306 -6.02 -4.99 8.07
N GLY A 307 -6.45 -3.77 7.77
CA GLY A 307 -7.78 -3.31 8.12
C GLY A 307 -8.00 -1.83 7.87
N VAL A 308 -9.09 -1.32 8.42
CA VAL A 308 -9.45 0.10 8.37
C VAL A 308 -9.69 0.66 9.76
N LEU A 309 -9.67 1.98 9.88
CA LEU A 309 -10.00 2.69 11.10
C LEU A 309 -11.40 3.28 10.99
N ILE A 310 -12.24 3.01 11.99
CA ILE A 310 -13.49 3.72 12.23
C ILE A 310 -13.24 4.75 13.31
N VAL A 311 -13.56 5.99 13.01
CA VAL A 311 -13.30 7.14 13.86
C VAL A 311 -14.61 7.85 14.12
N ASP A 312 -15.00 7.94 15.39
CA ASP A 312 -16.12 8.77 15.80
C ASP A 312 -15.56 10.06 16.45
N VAL A 313 -15.98 11.24 15.99
CA VAL A 313 -15.42 12.53 16.42
C VAL A 313 -16.48 13.63 16.39
N THR A 314 -16.40 14.61 17.31
CA THR A 314 -17.20 15.85 17.27
C THR A 314 -16.28 17.06 17.36
N ALA A 315 -16.84 18.26 17.16
CA ALA A 315 -16.10 19.51 17.37
C ALA A 315 -15.68 19.75 18.85
N SER A 316 -16.30 19.03 19.80
CA SER A 316 -16.11 19.21 21.24
C SER A 316 -15.42 18.04 21.94
N THR A 317 -15.36 16.86 21.30
CA THR A 317 -14.85 15.64 21.92
C THR A 317 -13.69 15.04 21.12
N PRO A 318 -12.64 14.53 21.79
CA PRO A 318 -11.53 13.88 21.10
C PRO A 318 -11.98 12.68 20.25
N ALA A 319 -11.36 12.53 19.07
CA ALA A 319 -11.63 11.41 18.18
C ALA A 319 -11.39 10.05 18.86
N GLN A 320 -12.39 9.16 18.78
CA GLN A 320 -12.31 7.79 19.25
C GLN A 320 -12.08 6.87 18.06
N VAL A 321 -10.98 6.10 18.11
CA VAL A 321 -10.51 5.31 16.98
C VAL A 321 -10.61 3.82 17.31
N ARG A 322 -11.29 3.06 16.45
CA ARG A 322 -11.38 1.60 16.52
C ARG A 322 -10.96 0.98 15.20
N HIS A 323 -10.23 -0.13 15.27
CA HIS A 323 -9.85 -0.90 14.11
C HIS A 323 -10.91 -1.94 13.72
N VAL A 324 -11.12 -2.09 12.42
CA VAL A 324 -11.89 -3.18 11.81
C VAL A 324 -10.95 -3.95 10.89
N PRO A 325 -10.63 -5.22 11.19
CA PRO A 325 -9.74 -6.02 10.36
C PRO A 325 -10.38 -6.35 9.01
N LEU A 326 -9.55 -6.49 7.98
CA LEU A 326 -9.90 -7.08 6.69
C LEU A 326 -9.51 -8.57 6.72
N THR A 327 -10.50 -9.44 6.67
CA THR A 327 -10.35 -10.90 6.80
C THR A 327 -10.01 -11.59 5.48
N GLU A 328 -10.27 -10.93 4.34
CA GLU A 328 -9.89 -11.44 3.01
C GLU A 328 -8.41 -11.19 2.67
N ALA A 329 -7.69 -10.42 3.50
CA ALA A 329 -6.27 -10.17 3.31
C ALA A 329 -5.44 -11.44 3.57
N VAL A 330 -4.56 -11.79 2.63
CA VAL A 330 -3.74 -13.00 2.72
C VAL A 330 -2.54 -12.74 3.65
N PRO A 331 -2.35 -13.53 4.71
CA PRO A 331 -1.24 -13.33 5.62
C PRO A 331 0.11 -13.63 4.95
N LEU A 332 1.13 -12.86 5.30
CA LEU A 332 2.52 -13.17 5.00
C LEU A 332 3.15 -13.86 6.21
N ARG A 333 3.97 -14.89 6.00
CA ARG A 333 4.71 -15.54 7.10
C ARG A 333 6.15 -15.86 6.70
N THR A 334 7.06 -15.60 7.63
CA THR A 334 8.45 -16.01 7.56
C THR A 334 8.64 -17.26 8.41
N LEU A 335 8.98 -18.38 7.76
CA LEU A 335 9.39 -19.61 8.42
C LEU A 335 10.91 -19.68 8.49
N ARG A 336 11.44 -20.20 9.59
CA ARG A 336 12.88 -20.30 9.80
C ARG A 336 13.21 -21.55 10.60
N GLY A 337 13.98 -22.47 10.03
CA GLY A 337 14.30 -23.74 10.67
C GLY A 337 15.11 -24.68 9.79
N THR A 338 15.54 -25.79 10.38
CA THR A 338 16.02 -26.98 9.64
C THR A 338 14.86 -27.60 8.86
N LEU A 339 15.15 -28.48 7.91
CA LEU A 339 14.12 -29.18 7.14
C LEU A 339 13.22 -30.04 8.06
N ALA A 340 13.79 -30.60 9.13
CA ALA A 340 13.02 -31.34 10.14
C ALA A 340 12.03 -30.41 10.88
N GLU A 341 12.49 -29.26 11.37
CA GLU A 341 11.63 -28.27 12.04
C GLU A 341 10.57 -27.70 11.08
N LEU A 342 10.94 -27.47 9.82
CA LEU A 342 10.04 -26.98 8.78
C LEU A 342 8.92 -27.98 8.45
N ARG A 343 9.17 -29.30 8.52
CA ARG A 343 8.11 -30.31 8.32
C ARG A 343 7.02 -30.27 9.40
N GLU A 344 7.37 -29.81 10.59
CA GLU A 344 6.43 -29.66 11.71
C GLU A 344 5.74 -28.28 11.74
N ALA A 345 6.11 -27.36 10.83
CA ALA A 345 5.52 -26.04 10.77
C ALA A 345 4.12 -26.09 10.14
N ASP A 346 3.15 -25.45 10.80
CA ASP A 346 1.75 -25.37 10.35
C ASP A 346 1.35 -23.91 10.09
N PRO A 347 1.85 -23.27 9.01
CA PRO A 347 1.43 -21.92 8.66
C PRO A 347 -0.03 -21.92 8.14
N PRO A 348 -0.73 -20.77 8.17
CA PRO A 348 -2.06 -20.67 7.58
C PRO A 348 -2.05 -21.14 6.11
N PRO A 349 -3.02 -21.99 5.68
CA PRO A 349 -2.97 -22.63 4.37
C PRO A 349 -2.93 -21.66 3.18
N ASN A 350 -3.52 -20.47 3.34
CA ASN A 350 -3.53 -19.44 2.31
C ASN A 350 -2.32 -18.49 2.39
N ALA A 351 -1.45 -18.59 3.40
CA ALA A 351 -0.36 -17.64 3.59
C ALA A 351 0.63 -17.65 2.41
N TRP A 352 1.20 -16.50 2.12
CA TRP A 352 2.41 -16.42 1.31
C TRP A 352 3.62 -16.57 2.23
N LEU A 353 4.57 -17.41 1.84
CA LEU A 353 5.67 -17.82 2.71
C LEU A 353 7.01 -17.28 2.21
N ARG A 354 7.84 -16.86 3.16
CA ARG A 354 9.29 -16.71 3.00
C ARG A 354 9.95 -17.71 3.92
N VAL A 355 10.85 -18.54 3.40
CA VAL A 355 11.46 -19.62 4.16
C VAL A 355 12.97 -19.40 4.24
N TYR A 356 13.49 -19.40 5.46
CA TYR A 356 14.93 -19.41 5.76
C TYR A 356 15.33 -20.79 6.28
N ILE A 357 16.25 -21.43 5.57
CA ILE A 357 16.69 -22.80 5.88
C ILE A 357 17.98 -22.75 6.71
N LYS A 358 17.96 -23.37 7.89
CA LYS A 358 19.10 -23.50 8.81
C LYS A 358 19.92 -24.76 8.55
N GLU A 359 20.21 -25.04 7.29
CA GLU A 359 21.04 -26.17 6.87
C GLU A 359 22.09 -25.70 5.86
N LYS A 360 23.15 -26.49 5.69
CA LYS A 360 24.09 -26.25 4.59
C LYS A 360 23.37 -26.44 3.26
N SER A 361 23.65 -25.56 2.30
CA SER A 361 23.13 -25.71 0.95
C SER A 361 23.58 -27.05 0.37
N ARG A 362 22.64 -27.78 -0.24
CA ARG A 362 22.87 -29.03 -0.95
C ARG A 362 21.90 -29.13 -2.12
N ALA A 363 22.25 -29.93 -3.13
CA ALA A 363 21.36 -30.20 -4.25
C ALA A 363 20.01 -30.75 -3.75
N GLY A 364 18.90 -30.28 -4.34
CA GLY A 364 17.53 -30.72 -4.01
C GLY A 364 16.88 -30.05 -2.79
N LEU A 365 17.65 -29.34 -1.94
CA LEU A 365 17.13 -28.80 -0.68
C LEU A 365 16.02 -27.76 -0.91
N ARG A 366 16.16 -26.91 -1.93
CA ARG A 366 15.16 -25.88 -2.24
C ARG A 366 13.89 -26.52 -2.79
N GLU A 367 14.03 -27.55 -3.60
CA GLU A 367 12.92 -28.31 -4.19
C GLU A 367 12.12 -29.01 -3.09
N GLU A 368 12.77 -29.68 -2.13
CA GLU A 368 12.11 -30.29 -0.98
C GLU A 368 11.30 -29.28 -0.16
N VAL A 369 11.85 -28.08 0.09
CA VAL A 369 11.13 -27.02 0.81
C VAL A 369 9.98 -26.46 -0.02
N GLN A 370 10.14 -26.35 -1.34
CA GLN A 370 9.08 -25.90 -2.24
C GLN A 370 7.92 -26.90 -2.31
N GLU A 371 8.19 -28.20 -2.24
CA GLU A 371 7.18 -29.27 -2.16
C GLU A 371 6.40 -29.21 -0.84
N LEU A 372 7.09 -28.98 0.28
CA LEU A 372 6.44 -28.78 1.59
C LEU A 372 5.58 -27.51 1.60
N PHE A 373 6.06 -26.44 0.95
CA PHE A 373 5.42 -25.14 0.94
C PHE A 373 5.22 -24.62 -0.48
N PRO A 374 4.18 -25.06 -1.21
CA PRO A 374 3.91 -24.61 -2.58
C PRO A 374 3.70 -23.10 -2.71
N ARG A 375 3.33 -22.43 -1.61
CA ARG A 375 3.14 -20.96 -1.53
C ARG A 375 4.38 -20.22 -1.01
N ALA A 376 5.53 -20.88 -0.90
CA ALA A 376 6.79 -20.19 -0.65
C ALA A 376 7.19 -19.37 -1.87
N LEU A 377 7.23 -18.05 -1.69
CA LEU A 377 7.64 -17.08 -2.71
C LEU A 377 9.15 -16.81 -2.66
N ALA A 378 9.78 -17.07 -1.53
CA ALA A 378 11.22 -16.95 -1.35
C ALA A 378 11.72 -18.06 -0.45
N ILE A 379 12.74 -18.78 -0.91
CA ILE A 379 13.42 -19.85 -0.15
C ILE A 379 14.90 -19.51 -0.18
N GLN A 380 15.49 -19.29 0.99
CA GLN A 380 16.87 -18.82 1.15
C GLN A 380 17.57 -19.58 2.26
N ILE A 381 18.89 -19.69 2.18
CA ILE A 381 19.68 -20.12 3.34
C ILE A 381 19.66 -18.99 4.38
N ASP A 382 19.52 -19.37 5.64
CA ASP A 382 19.56 -18.48 6.79
C ASP A 382 20.86 -17.64 6.80
N PRO A 383 20.79 -16.29 6.77
CA PRO A 383 21.99 -15.44 6.78
C PRO A 383 22.92 -15.66 7.98
N GLY A 384 22.38 -16.06 9.14
CA GLY A 384 23.17 -16.38 10.33
C GLY A 384 24.04 -17.63 10.18
N MET A 385 23.75 -18.50 9.20
CA MET A 385 24.61 -19.61 8.81
C MET A 385 25.80 -19.16 7.94
N VAL A 386 25.72 -17.95 7.35
CA VAL A 386 26.76 -17.35 6.51
C VAL A 386 27.65 -16.39 7.33
N GLU A 387 27.08 -15.71 8.33
CA GLU A 387 27.80 -14.77 9.22
C GLU A 387 28.89 -15.42 10.09
N THR A 388 28.97 -16.76 10.18
CA THR A 388 30.06 -17.44 10.88
C THR A 388 31.43 -17.35 10.18
N ARG A 389 31.55 -16.61 9.07
CA ARG A 389 32.81 -16.38 8.34
C ARG A 389 33.26 -14.91 8.24
N SER A 390 32.56 -13.95 8.83
CA SER A 390 32.95 -12.51 8.73
C SER A 390 34.11 -12.09 9.66
N GLY A 391 34.81 -13.05 10.27
CA GLY A 391 36.01 -12.82 11.08
C GLY A 391 37.34 -12.92 10.31
N GLU A 392 37.35 -13.44 9.08
CA GLU A 392 38.60 -13.60 8.32
C GLU A 392 38.74 -12.54 7.23
N ARG A 393 39.72 -11.65 7.46
CA ARG A 393 40.35 -10.69 6.53
C ARG A 393 39.69 -10.57 5.16
N ARG A 394 39.19 -9.36 4.84
CA ARG A 394 39.13 -8.86 3.45
C ARG A 394 40.52 -9.04 2.82
N THR A 395 40.75 -10.15 2.11
CA THR A 395 42.01 -10.40 1.42
C THR A 395 42.15 -9.39 0.30
N SER A 396 43.30 -8.72 0.24
CA SER A 396 43.62 -7.78 -0.83
C SER A 396 43.36 -8.43 -2.20
N ARG A 397 42.61 -7.74 -3.07
CA ARG A 397 42.32 -8.18 -4.44
C ARG A 397 43.52 -8.01 -5.38
N ILE A 398 44.58 -7.36 -4.92
CA ILE A 398 45.77 -7.05 -5.72
C ILE A 398 46.62 -8.31 -5.88
N GLY A 399 46.85 -8.73 -7.13
CA GLY A 399 47.71 -9.88 -7.48
C GLY A 399 47.01 -11.24 -7.56
N ARG A 400 45.69 -11.31 -7.41
CA ARG A 400 44.92 -12.56 -7.52
C ARG A 400 44.33 -12.73 -8.92
N THR A 401 44.35 -13.96 -9.41
CA THR A 401 43.74 -14.31 -10.70
C THR A 401 42.21 -14.34 -10.60
N PRO A 402 41.47 -14.16 -11.71
CA PRO A 402 40.00 -14.26 -11.72
C PRO A 402 39.47 -15.59 -11.17
N ARG A 403 40.19 -16.69 -11.39
CA ARG A 403 39.88 -18.01 -10.80
C ARG A 403 39.97 -18.02 -9.29
N GLN A 404 41.04 -17.45 -8.74
CA GLN A 404 41.21 -17.33 -7.29
C GLN A 404 40.15 -16.43 -6.67
N LEU A 405 39.82 -15.31 -7.33
CA LEU A 405 38.77 -14.40 -6.87
C LEU A 405 37.37 -15.04 -6.93
N PHE A 406 37.10 -15.87 -7.94
CA PHE A 406 35.86 -16.62 -8.02
C PHE A 406 35.79 -17.72 -6.97
N GLY A 407 36.89 -18.42 -6.70
CA GLY A 407 37.01 -19.36 -5.60
C GLY A 407 36.74 -18.71 -4.24
N ASP A 408 37.35 -17.56 -3.97
CA ASP A 408 37.08 -16.79 -2.73
C ASP A 408 35.62 -16.37 -2.63
N TYR A 409 35.01 -15.96 -3.74
CA TYR A 409 33.60 -15.59 -3.78
C TYR A 409 32.69 -16.77 -3.47
N LEU A 410 32.96 -17.95 -4.04
CA LEU A 410 32.23 -19.17 -3.72
C LEU A 410 32.41 -19.53 -2.23
N GLU A 411 33.62 -19.38 -1.69
CA GLU A 411 33.91 -19.61 -0.28
C GLU A 411 33.20 -18.61 0.65
N GLU A 412 33.20 -17.31 0.29
CA GLU A 412 32.45 -16.25 0.99
C GLU A 412 30.94 -16.51 0.97
N ARG A 413 30.44 -17.04 -0.15
CA ARG A 413 29.03 -17.42 -0.32
C ARG A 413 28.69 -18.80 0.25
N GLY A 414 29.65 -19.52 0.80
CA GLY A 414 29.45 -20.86 1.36
C GLY A 414 29.06 -21.92 0.33
N VAL A 415 29.43 -21.74 -0.93
CA VAL A 415 29.18 -22.66 -2.04
C VAL A 415 30.38 -23.59 -2.19
N ALA A 416 30.17 -24.90 -1.99
CA ALA A 416 31.20 -25.93 -2.16
C ALA A 416 30.75 -26.94 -3.22
N ASP A 417 30.80 -26.53 -4.49
CA ASP A 417 30.40 -27.35 -5.64
C ASP A 417 31.46 -27.29 -6.75
N ASP A 418 32.19 -28.39 -6.92
CA ASP A 418 33.25 -28.48 -7.94
C ASP A 418 32.71 -28.36 -9.37
N ALA A 419 31.42 -28.64 -9.62
CA ALA A 419 30.82 -28.47 -10.94
C ALA A 419 30.72 -26.99 -11.33
N VAL A 420 30.44 -26.11 -10.36
CA VAL A 420 30.38 -24.66 -10.57
C VAL A 420 31.78 -24.10 -10.88
N THR A 421 32.80 -24.56 -10.14
CA THR A 421 34.20 -24.18 -10.39
C THR A 421 34.65 -24.62 -11.79
N ARG A 422 34.38 -25.88 -12.17
CA ARG A 422 34.72 -26.40 -13.51
C ARG A 422 34.02 -25.66 -14.64
N LEU A 423 32.75 -25.29 -14.46
CA LEU A 423 32.00 -24.53 -15.46
C LEU A 423 32.58 -23.12 -15.63
N PHE A 424 32.92 -22.45 -14.53
CA PHE A 424 33.58 -21.15 -14.57
C PHE A 424 34.92 -21.22 -15.30
N ASP A 425 35.76 -22.22 -14.99
CA ASP A 425 37.06 -22.41 -15.66
C ASP A 425 36.90 -22.61 -17.17
N HIS A 426 35.95 -23.43 -17.58
CA HIS A 426 35.66 -23.68 -19.00
C HIS A 426 35.19 -22.42 -19.73
N LEU A 427 34.30 -21.63 -19.12
CA LEU A 427 33.81 -20.38 -19.70
C LEU A 427 34.92 -19.31 -19.74
N TYR A 428 35.73 -19.23 -18.69
CA TYR A 428 36.84 -18.30 -18.62
C TYR A 428 37.90 -18.60 -19.70
N ASP A 429 38.28 -19.86 -19.88
CA ASP A 429 39.22 -20.25 -20.95
C ASP A 429 38.67 -19.91 -22.33
N ARG A 430 37.38 -20.13 -22.59
CA ARG A 430 36.73 -19.78 -23.86
C ARG A 430 36.76 -18.28 -24.13
N VAL A 431 36.58 -17.43 -23.13
CA VAL A 431 36.57 -15.97 -23.31
C VAL A 431 38.01 -15.45 -23.43
N SER A 432 38.95 -15.97 -22.65
CA SER A 432 40.36 -15.56 -22.71
C SER A 432 41.05 -15.97 -24.01
N THR A 433 40.71 -17.13 -24.58
CA THR A 433 41.24 -17.57 -25.89
C THR A 433 40.70 -16.75 -27.06
N VAL A 434 39.44 -16.31 -27.01
CA VAL A 434 38.85 -15.43 -28.05
C VAL A 434 39.47 -14.03 -28.00
N ALA A 435 39.69 -13.47 -26.81
CA ALA A 435 40.36 -12.17 -26.66
C ALA A 435 41.83 -12.18 -27.15
N SER A 436 42.52 -13.30 -26.98
CA SER A 436 43.91 -13.47 -27.46
C SER A 436 44.02 -13.53 -28.99
N ALA A 437 43.00 -14.09 -29.65
CA ALA A 437 42.97 -14.21 -31.11
C ALA A 437 42.57 -12.91 -31.81
N GLU A 438 41.86 -12.01 -31.12
CA GLU A 438 41.52 -10.67 -31.65
C GLU A 438 42.70 -9.67 -31.53
N GLU A 439 43.60 -9.85 -30.55
CA GLU A 439 44.84 -9.05 -30.42
C GLU A 439 45.94 -9.47 -31.41
N GLU A 440 45.93 -10.69 -31.96
CA GLU A 440 46.90 -11.14 -32.97
C GLU A 440 46.51 -10.74 -34.42
N VAL A 441 45.30 -10.23 -34.63
CA VAL A 441 44.77 -9.84 -35.96
C VAL A 441 44.61 -8.32 -36.11
N ALA A 442 44.88 -7.54 -35.05
CA ALA A 442 44.97 -6.08 -35.07
C ALA A 442 46.43 -5.62 -35.16
#